data_AF-A0A921MWT7-F1
#
_entry.id   AF-A0A921MWT7-F1
#
_cell.length_a   1.000
_cell.length_b   1.000
_cell.length_c   1.000
_cell.angle_alpha   90.00
_cell.angle_beta   90.00
_cell.angle_gamma   90.00
#
_symmetry.space_group_name_H-M   'P 1'
#
loop_
_entity.id
_entity.type
_entity.pdbx_description
1 polymer ?
#
loop_
_entity_poly.entity_id
_entity_poly.type
_entity_poly.pdbx_seq_one_letter_code
_entity_poly.pdbx_strand_id
1 'polypeptide(L)'
;MSSFEAGGVQVRIDDDSLREVVEDPQALAAWCTEHPEDPRTVAYLRMLGRLDEAAIAGRAALAPSGLSPVMRAVRRVRYAQVLQWQGAHLAAEEQLDLAAEETGLEDPTSPSSLSVLASVFQHRAKCRFEHALAEERAERPAAAARLWEAALDDARRALFMRERLGVADETLIASSRQTVARLERRSLRSTN
;
A
#
# COMPACT_ATOMS: atom_id res chain seq x y z
N MET A 1 -17.25 8.46 0.03
CA MET A 1 -16.87 7.83 1.30
C MET A 1 -16.83 6.32 1.08
N SER A 2 -15.64 5.72 1.09
CA SER A 2 -15.46 4.28 0.84
C SER A 2 -15.41 3.52 2.16
N SER A 3 -16.02 2.33 2.22
CA SER A 3 -15.98 1.46 3.39
C SER A 3 -16.04 -0.01 2.98
N PHE A 4 -15.51 -0.90 3.83
CA PHE A 4 -15.46 -2.33 3.60
C PHE A 4 -15.47 -3.08 4.94
N GLU A 5 -15.63 -4.41 4.89
CA GLU A 5 -15.62 -5.26 6.08
C GLU A 5 -14.24 -5.94 6.28
N ALA A 6 -13.76 -5.95 7.52
CA ALA A 6 -12.54 -6.61 7.96
C ALA A 6 -12.83 -7.45 9.22
N GLY A 7 -12.73 -8.78 9.13
CA GLY A 7 -12.98 -9.65 10.28
C GLY A 7 -14.37 -9.49 10.92
N GLY A 8 -15.40 -9.17 10.12
CA GLY A 8 -16.76 -8.87 10.63
C GLY A 8 -16.94 -7.44 11.15
N VAL A 9 -15.92 -6.58 11.05
CA VAL A 9 -15.95 -5.19 11.50
C VAL A 9 -15.96 -4.24 10.32
N GLN A 10 -16.80 -3.20 10.39
CA GLN A 10 -16.84 -2.15 9.38
C GLN A 10 -15.59 -1.25 9.47
N VAL A 11 -15.00 -0.98 8.32
CA VAL A 11 -13.82 -0.11 8.18
C VAL A 11 -14.14 0.98 7.17
N ARG A 12 -13.91 2.23 7.56
CA ARG A 12 -14.03 3.41 6.70
C ARG A 12 -12.66 3.89 6.24
N ILE A 13 -12.59 4.44 5.04
CA ILE A 13 -11.40 5.20 4.60
C ILE A 13 -11.61 6.67 4.97
N ASP A 14 -10.65 7.23 5.70
CA ASP A 14 -10.58 8.66 5.99
C ASP A 14 -10.18 9.43 4.72
N ASP A 15 -10.96 10.43 4.33
CA ASP A 15 -10.79 11.09 3.02
C ASP A 15 -9.53 11.99 2.98
N ASP A 16 -9.04 12.45 4.15
CA ASP A 16 -7.87 13.33 4.26
C ASP A 16 -6.56 12.54 4.28
N SER A 17 -6.47 11.53 5.14
CA SER A 17 -5.29 10.69 5.30
C SER A 17 -5.24 9.56 4.26
N LEU A 18 -6.39 9.10 3.75
CA LEU A 18 -6.58 7.85 2.99
C LEU A 18 -6.19 6.60 3.79
N ARG A 19 -6.28 6.67 5.12
CA ARG A 19 -6.04 5.55 6.04
C ARG A 19 -7.37 4.97 6.52
N GLU A 20 -7.30 3.71 6.94
CA GLU A 20 -8.41 2.98 7.50
C GLU A 20 -8.75 3.45 8.93
N VAL A 21 -10.05 3.59 9.20
CA VAL A 21 -10.64 3.85 10.51
C VAL A 21 -11.56 2.69 10.84
N VAL A 22 -11.23 1.96 11.90
CA VAL A 22 -11.96 0.75 12.35
C VAL A 22 -13.09 1.17 13.29
N GLU A 23 -14.33 0.80 12.98
CA GLU A 23 -15.49 1.17 13.79
C GLU A 23 -15.53 0.43 15.14
N ASP A 24 -15.13 -0.85 15.18
CA ASP A 24 -14.97 -1.64 16.40
C ASP A 24 -13.54 -2.21 16.51
N PRO A 25 -12.58 -1.43 17.07
CA PRO A 25 -11.21 -1.90 17.25
C PRO A 25 -11.08 -3.10 18.18
N GLN A 26 -12.01 -3.32 19.12
CA GLN A 26 -11.94 -4.42 20.07
C GLN A 26 -12.30 -5.75 19.40
N ALA A 27 -13.38 -5.77 18.60
CA ALA A 27 -13.76 -6.94 17.83
C ALA A 27 -12.66 -7.32 16.82
N LEU A 28 -12.07 -6.35 16.13
CA LEU A 28 -10.99 -6.63 15.18
C LEU A 28 -9.72 -7.14 15.89
N ALA A 29 -9.42 -6.63 17.09
CA ALA A 29 -8.30 -7.12 17.90
C ALA A 29 -8.53 -8.57 18.37
N ALA A 30 -9.76 -8.92 18.79
CA ALA A 30 -10.13 -10.28 19.17
C ALA A 30 -9.96 -11.24 17.98
N TRP A 31 -10.40 -10.83 16.79
CA TRP A 31 -10.21 -11.59 15.55
C TRP A 31 -8.73 -11.89 15.29
N CYS A 32 -7.85 -10.90 15.45
CA CYS A 32 -6.39 -11.10 15.28
C CYS A 32 -5.81 -12.11 16.28
N THR A 33 -6.31 -12.12 17.52
CA THR A 33 -5.89 -13.09 18.55
C THR A 33 -6.34 -14.50 18.21
N GLU A 34 -7.53 -14.67 17.63
CA GLU A 34 -8.06 -15.97 17.21
C GLU A 34 -7.40 -16.50 15.93
N HIS A 35 -6.85 -15.61 15.09
CA HIS A 35 -6.31 -15.95 13.76
C HIS A 35 -4.86 -15.46 13.58
N PRO A 36 -3.90 -15.83 14.45
CA PRO A 36 -2.55 -15.26 14.44
C PRO A 36 -1.76 -15.56 13.15
N GLU A 37 -2.05 -16.67 12.47
CA GLU A 37 -1.36 -17.11 11.26
C GLU A 37 -2.07 -16.69 9.95
N ASP A 38 -3.27 -16.11 10.04
CA ASP A 38 -4.00 -15.68 8.84
C ASP A 38 -3.24 -14.51 8.17
N PRO A 39 -3.00 -14.56 6.84
CA PRO A 39 -2.30 -13.49 6.13
C PRO A 39 -2.94 -12.10 6.26
N ARG A 40 -4.23 -12.01 6.60
CA ARG A 40 -4.96 -10.76 6.83
C ARG A 40 -4.59 -10.09 8.16
N THR A 41 -4.10 -10.85 9.13
CA THR A 41 -3.70 -10.36 10.46
C THR A 41 -2.68 -9.22 10.38
N VAL A 42 -1.77 -9.25 9.41
CA VAL A 42 -0.82 -8.15 9.14
C VAL A 42 -1.55 -6.83 8.88
N ALA A 43 -2.58 -6.84 8.03
CA ALA A 43 -3.34 -5.65 7.68
C ALA A 43 -4.21 -5.18 8.84
N TYR A 44 -4.82 -6.11 9.58
CA TYR A 44 -5.71 -5.75 10.69
C TYR A 44 -4.93 -5.19 11.89
N LEU A 45 -3.79 -5.77 12.24
CA LEU A 45 -2.88 -5.20 13.25
C LEU A 45 -2.40 -3.80 12.84
N ARG A 46 -2.12 -3.57 11.55
CA ARG A 46 -1.81 -2.23 11.01
C ARG A 46 -2.97 -1.26 11.23
N MET A 47 -4.19 -1.64 10.86
CA MET A 47 -5.40 -0.81 11.03
C MET A 47 -5.67 -0.46 12.51
N LEU A 48 -5.30 -1.35 13.43
CA LEU A 48 -5.37 -1.14 14.88
C LEU A 48 -4.22 -0.30 15.45
N GLY A 49 -3.26 0.13 14.63
CA GLY A 49 -2.08 0.86 15.09
C GLY A 49 -1.06 0.00 15.85
N ARG A 50 -1.23 -1.33 15.90
CA ARG A 50 -0.31 -2.29 16.55
C ARG A 50 0.85 -2.62 15.61
N LEU A 51 1.61 -1.58 15.24
CA LEU A 51 2.56 -1.63 14.11
C LEU A 51 3.72 -2.60 14.33
N ASP A 52 4.22 -2.72 15.57
CA ASP A 52 5.33 -3.64 15.86
C ASP A 52 4.90 -5.10 15.72
N GLU A 53 3.71 -5.43 16.20
CA GLU A 53 3.11 -6.76 16.03
C GLU A 53 2.80 -7.04 14.55
N ALA A 54 2.27 -6.05 13.84
CA ALA A 54 2.05 -6.15 12.40
C ALA A 54 3.36 -6.40 11.64
N ALA A 55 4.47 -5.80 12.07
CA ALA A 55 5.78 -5.97 11.45
C ALA A 55 6.35 -7.37 11.71
N ILE A 56 6.17 -7.90 12.93
CA ILE A 56 6.53 -9.28 13.28
C ILE A 56 5.72 -10.26 12.41
N ALA A 57 4.40 -10.09 12.36
CA ALA A 57 3.52 -10.93 11.54
C ALA A 57 3.85 -10.82 10.04
N GLY A 58 4.18 -9.62 9.55
CA GLY A 58 4.56 -9.38 8.16
C GLY A 58 5.83 -10.11 7.76
N ARG A 59 6.86 -10.11 8.63
CA ARG A 59 8.09 -10.88 8.41
C ARG A 59 7.82 -12.39 8.47
N ALA A 60 7.05 -12.85 9.45
CA ALA A 60 6.69 -14.26 9.56
C ALA A 60 5.92 -14.76 8.32
N ALA A 61 5.02 -13.93 7.78
CA ALA A 61 4.27 -14.25 6.56
C ALA A 61 5.18 -14.41 5.33
N LEU A 62 6.39 -13.85 5.31
CA LEU A 62 7.35 -13.99 4.20
C LEU A 62 8.30 -15.19 4.36
N ALA A 63 8.37 -15.81 5.56
CA ALA A 63 9.30 -16.91 5.84
C ALA A 63 9.04 -18.22 5.06
N PRO A 64 7.79 -18.63 4.74
CA PRO A 64 7.56 -19.88 4.02
C PRO A 64 8.21 -19.90 2.63
N SER A 65 8.99 -20.94 2.34
CA SER A 65 9.71 -21.10 1.07
C SER A 65 8.83 -21.47 -0.12
N GLY A 66 7.66 -22.07 0.13
CA GLY A 66 6.72 -22.56 -0.90
C GLY A 66 5.77 -21.51 -1.49
N LEU A 67 5.97 -20.22 -1.22
CA LEU A 67 5.14 -19.16 -1.79
C LEU A 67 5.48 -18.94 -3.25
N SER A 68 4.46 -18.94 -4.12
CA SER A 68 4.60 -18.42 -5.48
C SER A 68 5.08 -16.97 -5.44
N PRO A 69 5.87 -16.52 -6.42
CA PRO A 69 6.29 -15.12 -6.55
C PRO A 69 5.15 -14.11 -6.41
N VAL A 70 4.01 -14.33 -7.08
CA VAL A 70 2.84 -13.42 -6.97
C VAL A 70 2.29 -13.37 -5.54
N MET A 71 2.21 -14.51 -4.84
CA MET A 71 1.76 -14.55 -3.45
C MET A 71 2.75 -13.83 -2.52
N ARG A 72 4.06 -13.97 -2.79
CA ARG A 72 5.12 -13.29 -2.06
C ARG A 72 5.07 -11.78 -2.28
N ALA A 73 4.83 -11.33 -3.52
CA ALA A 73 4.61 -9.91 -3.84
C ALA A 73 3.46 -9.32 -3.03
N VAL A 74 2.30 -10.01 -2.96
CA VAL A 74 1.16 -9.57 -2.14
C VAL A 74 1.53 -9.44 -0.66
N ARG A 75 2.27 -10.41 -0.11
CA ARG A 75 2.71 -10.36 1.29
C ARG A 75 3.73 -9.24 1.54
N ARG A 76 4.65 -9.00 0.59
CA ARG A 76 5.60 -7.87 0.65
C ARG A 76 4.88 -6.53 0.64
N VAL A 77 3.85 -6.35 -0.19
CA VAL A 77 3.03 -5.14 -0.20
C VAL A 77 2.39 -4.89 1.17
N ARG A 78 1.84 -5.93 1.82
CA ARG A 78 1.26 -5.80 3.16
C ARG A 78 2.30 -5.40 4.20
N TYR A 79 3.48 -6.03 4.16
CA TYR A 79 4.57 -5.69 5.07
C TYR A 79 5.09 -4.27 4.83
N ALA A 80 5.21 -3.85 3.56
CA ALA A 80 5.60 -2.49 3.19
C ALA A 80 4.64 -1.43 3.74
N GLN A 81 3.33 -1.67 3.73
CA GLN A 81 2.35 -0.76 4.32
C GLN A 81 2.56 -0.59 5.84
N VAL A 82 2.97 -1.65 6.55
CA VAL A 82 3.32 -1.55 7.98
C VAL A 82 4.53 -0.65 8.18
N LEU A 83 5.61 -0.91 7.43
CA LEU A 83 6.84 -0.11 7.48
C LEU A 83 6.58 1.35 7.14
N GLN A 84 5.76 1.60 6.12
CA GLN A 84 5.31 2.93 5.73
C GLN A 84 4.62 3.63 6.92
N TRP A 85 3.69 2.95 7.61
CA TRP A 85 2.97 3.51 8.74
C TRP A 85 3.85 3.76 9.97
N GLN A 86 4.93 2.99 10.13
CA GLN A 86 5.99 3.24 11.12
C GLN A 86 6.89 4.42 10.76
N GLY A 87 6.75 4.99 9.54
CA GLY A 87 7.66 6.03 9.03
C GLY A 87 8.97 5.49 8.47
N ALA A 88 9.14 4.17 8.39
CA ALA A 88 10.31 3.50 7.81
C ALA A 88 10.21 3.47 6.27
N HIS A 89 10.10 4.65 5.65
CA HIS A 89 9.76 4.80 4.23
C HIS A 89 10.75 4.09 3.29
N LEU A 90 12.06 4.19 3.53
CA LEU A 90 13.07 3.52 2.70
C LEU A 90 12.92 2.00 2.71
N ALA A 91 12.71 1.40 3.89
CA ALA A 91 12.50 -0.04 4.01
C ALA A 91 11.17 -0.48 3.37
N ALA A 92 10.13 0.36 3.46
CA ALA A 92 8.86 0.11 2.78
C ALA A 92 9.03 0.13 1.25
N GLU A 93 9.76 1.11 0.71
CA GLU A 93 10.06 1.20 -0.73
C GLU A 93 10.85 -0.01 -1.22
N GLU A 94 11.87 -0.47 -0.48
CA GLU A 94 12.63 -1.68 -0.82
C GLU A 94 11.72 -2.92 -0.92
N GLN A 95 10.78 -3.09 0.01
CA GLN A 95 9.83 -4.20 -0.06
C GLN A 95 8.90 -4.10 -1.28
N LEU A 96 8.55 -2.89 -1.71
CA LEU A 96 7.71 -2.66 -2.89
C LEU A 96 8.48 -2.87 -4.19
N ASP A 97 9.76 -2.53 -4.22
CA ASP A 97 10.63 -2.82 -5.37
C ASP A 97 10.81 -4.33 -5.55
N LEU A 98 11.09 -5.05 -4.46
CA LEU A 98 11.13 -6.52 -4.47
C LEU A 98 9.77 -7.12 -4.87
N ALA A 99 8.65 -6.54 -4.40
CA ALA A 99 7.33 -7.01 -4.81
C ALA A 99 7.09 -6.84 -6.32
N ALA A 100 7.57 -5.75 -6.92
CA ALA A 100 7.45 -5.55 -8.37
C ALA A 100 8.25 -6.60 -9.15
N GLU A 101 9.48 -6.90 -8.72
CA GLU A 101 10.31 -7.94 -9.34
C GLU A 101 9.64 -9.31 -9.31
N GLU A 102 9.05 -9.68 -8.17
CA GLU A 102 8.36 -10.98 -7.99
C GLU A 102 7.17 -11.15 -8.94
N THR A 103 6.48 -10.07 -9.32
CA THR A 103 5.40 -10.15 -10.33
C THR A 103 5.90 -10.52 -11.73
N GLY A 104 7.20 -10.39 -11.99
CA GLY A 104 7.84 -10.72 -13.25
C GLY A 104 8.43 -12.13 -13.34
N LEU A 105 8.46 -12.90 -12.24
CA LEU A 105 9.16 -14.18 -12.17
C LEU A 105 8.33 -15.39 -12.67
N GLU A 106 7.01 -15.24 -12.78
CA GLU A 106 6.13 -16.28 -13.35
C GLU A 106 5.64 -15.84 -14.74
N ASP A 107 4.33 -15.70 -14.95
CA ASP A 107 3.76 -15.09 -16.15
C ASP A 107 3.53 -13.58 -15.90
N PRO A 108 4.42 -12.69 -16.37
CA PRO A 108 4.29 -11.25 -16.18
C PRO A 108 3.08 -10.64 -16.89
N THR A 109 2.48 -11.36 -17.84
CA THR A 109 1.33 -10.90 -18.62
C THR A 109 0.00 -11.44 -18.11
N SER A 110 0.02 -12.34 -17.13
CA SER A 110 -1.22 -12.86 -16.54
C SER A 110 -2.02 -11.73 -15.88
N PRO A 111 -3.36 -11.78 -15.92
CA PRO A 111 -4.20 -10.80 -15.23
C PRO A 111 -3.86 -10.66 -13.74
N SER A 112 -3.46 -11.76 -13.09
CA SER A 112 -3.08 -11.77 -11.67
C SER A 112 -1.78 -11.00 -11.39
N SER A 113 -0.72 -11.25 -12.17
CA SER A 113 0.56 -10.55 -12.06
C SER A 113 0.40 -9.07 -12.33
N LEU A 114 -0.35 -8.71 -13.38
CA LEU A 114 -0.64 -7.32 -13.74
C LEU A 114 -1.47 -6.60 -12.67
N SER A 115 -2.47 -7.28 -12.08
CA SER A 115 -3.29 -6.70 -11.00
C SER A 115 -2.46 -6.45 -9.73
N VAL A 116 -1.57 -7.39 -9.38
CA VAL A 116 -0.65 -7.23 -8.25
C VAL A 116 0.37 -6.12 -8.54
N LEU A 117 0.96 -6.07 -9.73
CA LEU A 117 1.92 -5.02 -10.11
C LEU A 117 1.28 -3.62 -10.09
N ALA A 118 0.04 -3.47 -10.59
CA ALA A 118 -0.69 -2.22 -10.47
C ALA A 118 -0.91 -1.80 -9.00
N SER A 119 -1.14 -2.78 -8.13
CA SER A 119 -1.28 -2.55 -6.68
C SER A 119 0.06 -2.18 -6.03
N VAL A 120 1.17 -2.81 -6.43
CA VAL A 120 2.53 -2.43 -6.01
C VAL A 120 2.80 -0.97 -6.35
N PHE A 121 2.57 -0.56 -7.60
CA PHE A 121 2.76 0.84 -8.00
C PHE A 121 1.88 1.81 -7.20
N GLN A 122 0.61 1.49 -6.96
CA GLN A 122 -0.24 2.37 -6.15
C GLN A 122 0.30 2.52 -4.71
N HIS A 123 0.76 1.44 -4.08
CA HIS A 123 1.30 1.50 -2.72
C HIS A 123 2.66 2.19 -2.66
N ARG A 124 3.50 2.03 -3.69
CA ARG A 124 4.77 2.75 -3.82
C ARG A 124 4.57 4.25 -3.99
N ALA A 125 3.58 4.65 -4.78
CA ALA A 125 3.15 6.04 -4.88
C ALA A 125 2.75 6.63 -3.52
N LYS A 126 1.92 5.92 -2.76
CA LYS A 126 1.49 6.36 -1.41
C LYS A 126 2.67 6.47 -0.44
N CYS A 127 3.57 5.50 -0.45
CA CYS A 127 4.75 5.51 0.41
C CYS A 127 5.68 6.67 0.08
N ARG A 128 6.01 6.86 -1.21
CA ARG A 128 6.87 7.96 -1.69
C ARG A 128 6.27 9.33 -1.43
N PHE A 129 4.95 9.46 -1.51
CA PHE A 129 4.25 10.68 -1.13
C PHE A 129 4.42 10.99 0.35
N GLU A 130 4.19 10.03 1.24
CA GLU A 130 4.39 10.25 2.69
C GLU A 130 5.86 10.53 3.02
N HIS A 131 6.79 9.88 2.33
CA HIS A 131 8.22 10.14 2.42
C HIS A 131 8.56 11.56 1.96
N ALA A 132 8.01 12.04 0.84
CA ALA A 132 8.19 13.40 0.37
C ALA A 132 7.72 14.43 1.42
N LEU A 133 6.57 14.17 2.06
CA LEU A 133 6.07 15.01 3.15
C LEU A 133 7.00 15.00 4.37
N ALA A 134 7.65 13.87 4.67
CA ALA A 134 8.64 13.78 5.74
C ALA A 134 9.94 14.54 5.42
N GLU A 135 10.43 14.43 4.19
CA GLU A 135 11.59 15.18 3.69
C GLU A 135 11.34 16.70 3.71
N GLU A 136 10.14 17.14 3.35
CA GLU A 136 9.74 18.55 3.41
C GLU A 136 9.71 19.07 4.85
N ARG A 137 9.14 18.31 5.78
CA ARG A 137 9.19 18.64 7.22
C ARG A 137 10.62 18.67 7.77
N ALA A 138 11.53 17.92 7.16
CA ALA A 138 12.95 17.91 7.47
C ALA A 138 13.75 18.96 6.67
N GLU A 139 13.08 19.93 6.04
CA GLU A 139 13.68 21.03 5.28
C GLU A 139 14.60 20.57 4.13
N ARG A 140 14.25 19.44 3.50
CA ARG A 140 14.96 18.86 2.34
C ARG A 140 14.12 18.93 1.05
N PRO A 141 13.84 20.15 0.54
CA PRO A 141 12.88 20.35 -0.56
C PRO A 141 13.28 19.65 -1.87
N ALA A 142 14.58 19.56 -2.18
CA ALA A 142 15.05 18.86 -3.38
C ALA A 142 14.81 17.35 -3.32
N ALA A 143 14.92 16.73 -2.14
CA ALA A 143 14.61 15.32 -1.95
C ALA A 143 13.10 15.09 -2.01
N ALA A 144 12.32 15.95 -1.34
CA ALA A 144 10.86 15.92 -1.39
C ALA A 144 10.32 16.02 -2.83
N ALA A 145 10.86 16.93 -3.65
CA ALA A 145 10.47 17.09 -5.05
C ALA A 145 10.71 15.82 -5.88
N ARG A 146 11.89 15.18 -5.75
CA ARG A 146 12.18 13.93 -6.47
C ARG A 146 11.25 12.79 -6.07
N LEU A 147 11.01 12.63 -4.77
CA LEU A 147 10.09 11.62 -4.25
C LEU A 147 8.66 11.87 -4.73
N TRP A 148 8.27 13.14 -4.83
CA TRP A 148 6.97 13.53 -5.35
C TRP A 148 6.78 13.14 -6.83
N GLU A 149 7.75 13.47 -7.67
CA GLU A 149 7.73 13.11 -9.09
C GLU A 149 7.65 11.59 -9.26
N ALA A 150 8.47 10.85 -8.51
CA ALA A 150 8.45 9.39 -8.51
C ALA A 150 7.10 8.82 -8.04
N ALA A 151 6.47 9.43 -7.02
CA ALA A 151 5.15 9.04 -6.55
C ALA A 151 4.07 9.26 -7.62
N LEU A 152 4.12 10.38 -8.33
CA LEU A 152 3.17 10.68 -9.41
C LEU A 152 3.32 9.74 -10.59
N ASP A 153 4.56 9.40 -10.99
CA ASP A 153 4.82 8.43 -12.05
C ASP A 153 4.24 7.05 -11.69
N ASP A 154 4.48 6.57 -10.48
CA ASP A 154 3.91 5.31 -9.98
C ASP A 154 2.38 5.32 -9.95
N ALA A 155 1.77 6.41 -9.46
CA ALA A 155 0.31 6.51 -9.42
C ALA A 155 -0.30 6.47 -10.83
N ARG A 156 0.35 7.12 -11.80
CA ARG A 156 -0.06 7.10 -13.21
C ARG A 156 0.10 5.73 -13.84
N ARG A 157 1.20 5.01 -13.56
CA ARG A 157 1.39 3.62 -14.00
C ARG A 157 0.29 2.71 -13.44
N ALA A 158 0.00 2.81 -12.15
CA ALA A 158 -1.07 2.04 -11.52
C ALA A 158 -2.44 2.30 -12.16
N LEU A 159 -2.78 3.58 -12.40
CA LEU A 159 -4.02 3.97 -13.07
C LEU A 159 -4.08 3.41 -14.50
N PHE A 160 -3.03 3.62 -15.28
CA PHE A 160 -2.94 3.15 -16.67
C PHE A 160 -3.17 1.64 -16.76
N MET A 161 -2.49 0.85 -15.93
CA MET A 161 -2.65 -0.60 -15.90
C MET A 161 -4.09 -1.02 -15.63
N ARG A 162 -4.74 -0.40 -14.65
CA ARG A 162 -6.12 -0.74 -14.27
C ARG A 162 -7.14 -0.35 -15.33
N GLU A 163 -7.00 0.82 -15.95
CA GLU A 163 -7.92 1.29 -16.98
C GLU A 163 -7.74 0.58 -18.32
N ARG A 164 -6.51 0.23 -18.70
CA ARG A 164 -6.20 -0.29 -20.05
C ARG A 164 -6.11 -1.80 -20.14
N LEU A 165 -5.76 -2.48 -19.06
CA LEU A 165 -5.53 -3.93 -19.08
C LEU A 165 -6.75 -4.72 -18.57
N GLY A 166 -7.79 -4.05 -18.07
CA GLY A 166 -9.02 -4.70 -17.58
C GLY A 166 -8.80 -5.58 -16.34
N VAL A 167 -7.75 -5.30 -15.57
CA VAL A 167 -7.30 -6.12 -14.42
C VAL A 167 -7.86 -5.66 -13.06
N ALA A 168 -8.86 -4.76 -13.08
CA ALA A 168 -9.42 -4.14 -11.89
C ALA A 168 -10.90 -3.77 -12.09
N ASP A 169 -11.64 -3.73 -10.98
CA ASP A 169 -13.01 -3.20 -10.94
C ASP A 169 -13.03 -1.66 -10.84
N GLU A 170 -14.23 -1.07 -10.95
CA GLU A 170 -14.40 0.38 -10.88
C GLU A 170 -13.97 0.95 -9.51
N THR A 171 -14.09 0.19 -8.42
CA THR A 171 -13.67 0.62 -7.08
C THR A 171 -12.16 0.88 -7.03
N LEU A 172 -11.37 -0.05 -7.58
CA LEU A 172 -9.91 0.07 -7.66
C LEU A 172 -9.48 1.16 -8.65
N ILE A 173 -10.19 1.32 -9.78
CA ILE A 173 -9.96 2.41 -10.73
C ILE A 173 -10.22 3.76 -10.07
N ALA A 174 -11.36 3.93 -9.38
CA ALA A 174 -11.68 5.14 -8.64
C ALA A 174 -10.62 5.46 -7.57
N SER A 175 -10.12 4.45 -6.86
CA SER A 175 -9.02 4.60 -5.89
C SER A 175 -7.72 5.08 -6.55
N SER A 176 -7.38 4.56 -7.73
CA SER A 176 -6.23 5.05 -8.52
C SER A 176 -6.42 6.52 -8.93
N ARG A 177 -7.60 6.88 -9.45
CA ARG A 177 -7.91 8.27 -9.85
C ARG A 177 -7.80 9.23 -8.66
N GLN A 178 -8.33 8.84 -7.50
CA GLN A 178 -8.20 9.64 -6.27
C GLN A 178 -6.73 9.82 -5.86
N THR A 179 -5.90 8.77 -5.99
CA THR A 179 -4.47 8.83 -5.68
C THR A 179 -3.74 9.81 -6.61
N VAL A 180 -3.98 9.73 -7.93
CA VAL A 180 -3.40 10.66 -8.92
C VAL A 180 -3.86 12.10 -8.64
N ALA A 181 -5.17 12.33 -8.45
CA ALA A 181 -5.70 13.66 -8.18
C ALA A 181 -5.15 14.29 -6.89
N ARG A 182 -4.83 13.48 -5.87
CA ARG A 182 -4.15 13.95 -4.64
C ARG A 182 -2.72 14.42 -4.93
N LEU A 183 -1.98 13.67 -5.74
CA LEU A 183 -0.59 13.98 -6.16
C LEU A 183 -0.50 15.15 -7.14
N GLU A 184 -1.50 15.36 -7.99
CA GLU A 184 -1.50 16.50 -8.92
C GLU A 184 -1.83 17.82 -8.22
N ARG A 185 -2.81 17.83 -7.31
CA ARG A 185 -3.23 19.05 -6.58
C ARG A 185 -2.10 19.74 -5.81
N ARG A 186 -1.10 19.00 -5.34
CA ARG A 186 0.02 19.58 -4.58
C ARG A 186 1.26 19.88 -5.43
N SER A 187 1.44 19.23 -6.58
CA SER A 187 2.38 19.71 -7.60
C SER A 187 2.08 21.17 -8.00
N LEU A 188 0.79 21.51 -8.15
CA LEU A 188 0.32 22.87 -8.43
C LEU A 188 0.53 23.88 -7.29
N ARG A 189 0.74 23.42 -6.05
CA ARG A 189 1.04 24.28 -4.90
C ARG A 189 2.54 24.52 -4.70
N SER A 190 3.38 23.64 -5.22
CA SER A 190 4.84 23.77 -5.15
C SER A 190 5.44 24.60 -6.30
N THR A 191 4.65 24.92 -7.32
CA THR A 191 5.04 25.74 -8.49
C THR A 191 4.56 27.20 -8.43
N ASN A 192 3.79 27.57 -7.40
CA ASN A 192 3.40 28.95 -7.07
C ASN A 192 4.16 29.44 -5.85
#